data_AF-A0A7W5MYG7-F1
#
_entry.id   AF-A0A7W5MYG7-F1
#
_cell.length_a   1.000
_cell.length_b   1.000
_cell.length_c   1.000
_cell.angle_alpha   90.00
_cell.angle_beta   90.00
_cell.angle_gamma   90.00
#
_symmetry.space_group_name_H-M   'P 1'
#
loop_
_entity.id
_entity.type
_entity.pdbx_description
1 polymer ?
#
loop_
_entity_poly.entity_id
_entity_poly.type
_entity_poly.pdbx_seq_one_letter_code
_entity_poly.pdbx_strand_id
1 'polypeptide(L)'
;MSSPLAPEWGKPVLPTISPRAFWRRGQRGLRRITKRQRAIFAAVRFEGASYVELAQRHGISVEAVQAELAKALSTLTRAVYGHWWQRWWPW
;
A
#
# COMPACT_ATOMS: atom_id res chain seq x y z
N MET A 1 3.07 -17.63 35.42
CA MET A 1 2.59 -17.89 34.04
C MET A 1 1.44 -16.94 33.78
N SER A 2 1.68 -15.82 33.11
CA SER A 2 0.62 -14.84 32.82
C SER A 2 -0.17 -15.31 31.61
N SER A 3 -1.45 -15.60 31.82
CA SER A 3 -2.40 -15.90 30.75
C SER A 3 -2.44 -14.72 29.76
N PRO A 4 -2.36 -14.95 28.43
CA PRO A 4 -2.56 -13.86 27.48
C PRO A 4 -4.02 -13.40 27.62
N LEU A 5 -4.20 -12.12 27.96
CA LEU A 5 -5.50 -11.46 27.98
C LEU A 5 -6.18 -11.69 26.63
N ALA A 6 -7.41 -12.21 26.65
CA ALA A 6 -8.21 -12.38 25.45
C ALA A 6 -8.33 -11.04 24.69
N PRO A 7 -8.31 -11.04 23.35
CA PRO A 7 -8.42 -9.82 22.58
C PRO A 7 -9.73 -9.11 22.93
N GLU A 8 -9.59 -7.84 23.31
CA GLU A 8 -10.68 -6.91 23.56
C GLU A 8 -11.55 -6.76 22.30
N TRP A 9 -12.79 -7.23 22.40
CA TRP A 9 -13.78 -7.17 21.33
C TRP A 9 -13.93 -5.73 20.82
N GLY A 10 -13.69 -5.51 19.53
CA GLY A 10 -13.81 -4.20 18.88
C GLY A 10 -12.49 -3.51 18.56
N LYS A 11 -11.34 -4.00 19.03
CA LYS A 11 -10.04 -3.53 18.51
C LYS A 11 -9.56 -4.47 17.41
N PRO A 12 -9.34 -3.98 16.17
CA PRO A 12 -8.76 -4.82 15.15
C PRO A 12 -7.39 -5.29 15.64
N VAL A 13 -7.20 -6.61 15.73
CA VAL A 13 -5.87 -7.20 15.86
C VAL A 13 -5.18 -7.01 14.52
N LEU A 14 -4.66 -5.80 14.29
CA LEU A 14 -3.78 -5.55 13.17
C LEU A 14 -2.60 -6.53 13.33
N PRO A 15 -2.20 -7.27 12.29
CA PRO A 15 -1.04 -8.13 12.38
C PRO A 15 0.13 -7.28 12.87
N THR A 16 0.61 -7.57 14.08
CA THR A 16 1.67 -6.81 14.76
C THR A 16 2.99 -7.13 14.08
N ILE A 17 3.18 -6.56 12.90
CA ILE A 17 4.46 -6.57 12.21
C ILE A 17 5.40 -5.61 12.92
N SER A 18 6.60 -6.07 13.25
CA SER A 18 7.59 -5.18 13.83
C SER A 18 7.88 -4.01 12.89
N PRO A 19 8.20 -2.80 13.40
CA PRO A 19 8.55 -1.66 12.55
C PRO A 19 9.65 -1.99 11.53
N ARG A 20 10.64 -2.81 11.92
CA ARG A 20 11.69 -3.30 11.02
C ARG A 20 11.15 -4.20 9.91
N ALA A 21 10.20 -5.09 10.23
CA ALA A 21 9.56 -5.95 9.24
C ALA A 21 8.67 -5.14 8.29
N PHE A 22 7.90 -4.18 8.81
CA PHE A 22 7.10 -3.24 8.02
C PHE A 22 7.97 -2.49 7.02
N TRP A 23 9.04 -1.84 7.50
CA TRP A 23 9.96 -1.07 6.66
C TRP A 23 10.58 -1.92 5.56
N ARG A 24 11.17 -3.06 5.92
CA ARG A 24 11.81 -3.97 4.96
C ARG A 24 10.82 -4.52 3.92
N ARG A 25 9.58 -4.81 4.32
CA ARG A 25 8.52 -5.27 3.41
C ARG A 25 8.04 -4.14 2.50
N GLY A 26 7.81 -2.95 3.05
CA GLY A 26 7.45 -1.75 2.31
C GLY A 26 8.48 -1.40 1.24
N GLN A 27 9.78 -1.44 1.58
CA GLN A 27 10.87 -1.25 0.62
C GLN A 27 10.82 -2.26 -0.54
N ARG A 28 10.49 -3.53 -0.27
CA ARG A 28 10.29 -4.52 -1.35
C ARG A 28 9.07 -4.22 -2.20
N GLY A 29 7.96 -3.78 -1.59
CA GLY A 29 6.77 -3.34 -2.32
C GLY A 29 7.07 -2.15 -3.24
N LEU A 30 7.81 -1.16 -2.74
CA LEU A 30 8.21 0.00 -3.55
C LEU A 30 9.06 -0.40 -4.76
N ARG A 31 9.94 -1.40 -4.63
CA ARG A 31 10.71 -1.93 -5.77
C ARG A 31 9.87 -2.65 -6.84
N ARG A 32 8.64 -3.06 -6.51
CA ARG A 32 7.73 -3.79 -7.41
C ARG A 32 6.78 -2.90 -8.18
N ILE A 33 6.48 -1.70 -7.67
CA ILE A 33 5.62 -0.74 -8.38
C ILE A 33 6.42 0.04 -9.43
N THR A 34 5.74 0.46 -10.50
CA THR A 34 6.37 1.20 -11.60
C THR A 34 6.82 2.60 -11.15
N LYS A 35 7.69 3.24 -11.93
CA LYS A 35 8.12 4.63 -11.66
C LYS A 35 6.93 5.59 -11.61
N ARG A 36 5.96 5.42 -12.51
CA ARG A 36 4.73 6.22 -12.56
C ARG A 36 3.87 6.02 -11.31
N GLN A 37 3.63 4.77 -10.91
CA GLN A 37 2.87 4.43 -9.70
C GLN A 37 3.52 5.00 -8.45
N ARG A 38 4.86 4.93 -8.37
CA ARG A 38 5.61 5.49 -7.25
C ARG A 38 5.50 7.02 -7.18
N ALA A 39 5.59 7.70 -8.31
CA ALA A 39 5.43 9.15 -8.39
C ALA A 39 4.02 9.59 -7.97
N ILE A 40 2.99 8.93 -8.51
CA ILE A 40 1.58 9.19 -8.15
C ILE A 40 1.35 8.94 -6.66
N PHE A 41 1.77 7.79 -6.13
CA PHE A 41 1.64 7.47 -4.71
C PHE A 41 2.34 8.50 -3.82
N ALA A 42 3.57 8.89 -4.15
CA ALA A 42 4.33 9.85 -3.35
C ALA A 42 3.66 11.23 -3.34
N ALA A 43 3.22 11.70 -4.51
CA ALA A 43 2.55 12.99 -4.63
C ALA A 43 1.24 13.05 -3.85
N VAL A 44 0.40 11.99 -3.92
CA VAL A 44 -0.83 11.93 -3.13
C VAL A 44 -0.52 11.83 -1.63
N ARG A 45 0.41 10.95 -1.24
CA ARG A 45 0.60 10.59 0.17
C ARG A 45 1.42 11.59 0.97
N PHE A 46 2.38 12.27 0.33
CA PHE A 46 3.35 13.14 0.99
C PHE A 46 3.27 14.60 0.52
N GLU A 47 2.81 14.86 -0.71
CA GLU A 47 2.72 16.22 -1.27
C GLU A 47 1.29 16.78 -1.25
N GLY A 48 0.27 15.95 -1.02
CA GLY A 48 -1.13 16.36 -1.02
C GLY A 48 -1.71 16.69 -2.40
N ALA A 49 -1.08 16.22 -3.48
CA ALA A 49 -1.51 16.49 -4.85
C ALA A 49 -2.90 15.92 -5.16
N SER A 50 -3.73 16.69 -5.88
CA SER A 50 -5.03 16.24 -6.37
C SER A 50 -4.90 15.31 -7.59
N TYR A 51 -5.93 14.52 -7.85
CA TYR A 51 -5.93 13.64 -9.03
C TYR A 51 -5.95 14.41 -10.36
N VAL A 52 -6.52 15.62 -10.38
CA VAL A 52 -6.56 16.48 -11.57
C VAL A 52 -5.16 17.01 -11.90
N GLU A 53 -4.42 17.48 -10.91
CA GLU A 53 -3.02 17.93 -11.11
C GLU A 53 -2.13 16.78 -11.59
N LEU A 54 -2.34 15.57 -11.07
CA LEU A 54 -1.60 14.38 -11.48
C LEU A 54 -1.97 13.92 -12.89
N ALA A 55 -3.25 14.00 -13.27
CA ALA A 55 -3.72 13.71 -14.61
C ALA A 55 -3.02 14.63 -15.63
N GLN A 56 -2.96 15.93 -15.34
CA GLN A 56 -2.25 16.92 -16.16
C GLN A 56 -0.74 16.66 -16.20
N ARG A 57 -0.08 16.45 -15.04
CA ARG A 57 1.37 16.20 -14.94
C ARG A 57 1.82 14.96 -15.72
N HIS A 58 0.97 13.94 -15.77
CA HIS A 58 1.30 12.65 -16.39
C HIS A 58 0.68 12.45 -17.78
N GLY A 59 -0.16 13.38 -18.27
CA GLY A 59 -0.82 13.29 -19.57
C GLY A 59 -1.79 12.11 -19.68
N ILE A 60 -2.52 11.80 -18.61
CA ILE A 60 -3.48 10.69 -18.52
C ILE A 60 -4.81 11.17 -17.91
N SER A 61 -5.87 10.39 -18.01
CA SER A 61 -7.16 10.73 -17.38
C SER A 61 -7.11 10.59 -15.85
N VAL A 62 -8.06 11.22 -15.16
CA VAL A 62 -8.21 11.09 -13.69
C VAL A 62 -8.46 9.64 -13.28
N GLU A 63 -9.27 8.91 -14.05
CA GLU A 63 -9.56 7.49 -13.83
C GLU A 63 -8.28 6.65 -13.97
N ALA A 64 -7.41 6.99 -14.93
CA ALA A 64 -6.12 6.33 -15.08
C ALA A 64 -5.19 6.63 -13.90
N VAL A 65 -5.19 7.85 -13.34
CA VAL A 65 -4.46 8.17 -12.10
C VAL A 65 -4.97 7.31 -10.94
N GLN A 66 -6.29 7.22 -10.76
CA GLN A 66 -6.90 6.40 -9.71
C GLN A 66 -6.56 4.92 -9.86
N ALA A 67 -6.61 4.39 -11.10
CA ALA A 67 -6.25 3.01 -11.38
C ALA A 67 -4.77 2.73 -11.07
N GLU A 68 -3.85 3.62 -11.43
CA GLU A 68 -2.43 3.48 -11.10
C GLU A 68 -2.19 3.59 -9.59
N LEU A 69 -2.90 4.48 -8.89
CA LEU A 69 -2.83 4.59 -7.43
C LEU A 69 -3.35 3.32 -6.74
N ALA A 70 -4.49 2.79 -7.19
CA ALA A 70 -5.06 1.55 -6.66
C ALA A 70 -4.09 0.38 -6.83
N LYS A 71 -3.49 0.21 -8.02
CA LYS A 71 -2.44 -0.81 -8.27
C LYS A 71 -1.25 -0.65 -7.32
N ALA A 72 -0.81 0.59 -7.09
CA ALA A 72 0.29 0.88 -6.17
C ALA A 72 -0.04 0.47 -4.73
N LEU A 73 -1.21 0.89 -4.23
CA LEU A 73 -1.68 0.57 -2.88
C LEU A 73 -1.89 -0.93 -2.67
N SER A 74 -2.48 -1.63 -3.65
CA SER A 74 -2.65 -3.08 -3.61
C SER A 74 -1.30 -3.80 -3.52
N THR A 75 -0.33 -3.38 -4.33
CA THR A 75 1.03 -3.95 -4.32
C THR A 75 1.75 -3.71 -2.99
N LEU A 76 1.67 -2.50 -2.44
CA LEU A 76 2.28 -2.15 -1.16
C LEU A 76 1.63 -2.91 0.01
N THR A 77 0.29 -2.94 0.05
CA THR A 77 -0.47 -3.66 1.07
C THR A 77 -0.14 -5.15 1.05
N ARG A 78 -0.12 -5.78 -0.13
CA ARG A 78 0.26 -7.18 -0.30
C ARG A 78 1.71 -7.46 0.07
N ALA A 79 2.62 -6.51 -0.14
CA ALA A 79 4.02 -6.67 0.28
C ALA A 79 4.18 -6.67 1.81
N VAL A 80 3.37 -5.89 2.51
CA VAL A 80 3.46 -5.68 3.96
C VAL A 80 2.65 -6.72 4.73
N TYR A 81 1.39 -6.90 4.35
CA TYR A 81 0.39 -7.69 5.06
C TYR A 81 -0.02 -8.96 4.32
N GLY A 82 0.38 -9.11 3.06
CA GLY A 82 -0.11 -10.20 2.22
C GLY A 82 0.39 -11.58 2.65
N HIS A 83 -0.47 -12.57 2.47
CA HIS A 83 -0.14 -13.98 2.67
C HIS A 83 0.48 -14.59 1.41
N TRP A 84 1.20 -15.71 1.56
CA TRP A 84 1.89 -16.39 0.46
C TRP A 84 0.95 -16.78 -0.69
N TRP A 85 -0.30 -17.12 -0.39
CA TRP A 85 -1.32 -17.52 -1.38
C TRP A 85 -1.87 -16.33 -2.19
N GLN A 86 -1.87 -15.11 -1.65
CA GLN A 86 -2.32 -13.91 -2.38
C GLN A 86 -1.37 -13.51 -3.52
N ARG A 87 -0.17 -14.11 -3.58
CA ARG A 87 0.74 -13.96 -4.71
C ARG A 87 0.21 -14.62 -5.98
N TRP A 88 -0.76 -15.52 -5.85
CA TRP A 88 -1.39 -16.26 -6.96
C TRP A 88 -2.79 -15.73 -7.30
N TRP A 89 -3.25 -14.63 -6.67
CA TRP A 89 -4.58 -14.08 -6.89
C TRP A 89 -4.52 -12.85 -7.83
N PRO A 90 -5.30 -12.80 -8.94
CA PRO A 90 -5.10 -11.82 -10.02
C PRO A 90 -5.55 -10.38 -9.73
N TRP A 91 -6.13 -10.11 -8.57
CA TRP A 91 -6.79 -8.84 -8.24
C TRP A 91 -6.32 -8.35 -6.88
#